data_AF-A0A7X2KY44-F1
#
_entry.id   AF-A0A7X2KY44-F1
#
_cell.length_a   1.000
_cell.length_b   1.000
_cell.length_c   1.000
_cell.angle_alpha   90.00
_cell.angle_beta   90.00
_cell.angle_gamma   90.00
#
_symmetry.space_group_name_H-M   'P 1'
#
loop_
_entity.id
_entity.type
_entity.pdbx_description
1 polymer ?
#
loop_
_entity_poly.entity_id
_entity_poly.type
_entity_poly.pdbx_seq_one_letter_code
_entity_poly.pdbx_strand_id
1 'polypeptide(L)'
;MASYKTSTGEAYIEIARKSLLKLAQDFADHDGNLNVTLFAFGTTAKQVITLNNLTESNVDQLVAKIEGLVAGGATNYDHVFREAATWFNQVSGNGYNNVTYFLTDGQPTTWGNTGMVTNRGYLTQTDVDKALESFAKLSAVSDVHAVGFSQGIQERMLNFFDNTVAEGNSVQYDSFGFVTDYKSPVNYSGSAGEAQVVSTPEELDAALESGTVERVLNSVSGDTLYGGEGDNILIGDSINTDHLSWTNGITGIQHTAGTHDGMGARALTEYIKWTENNGSDATQEQIGDYVRENWVKLLDDRIDGGNDTLVGGSGNDILFGGAGNDTLTGGEGADQFVFLANSNSGHDVITDFEAGVDKVVFADLVSPQQLENAVWDDANHVLSFTGVAKDGQTYQNSITFQGLSAGETLESVLQNHIETLG
;
A
#
# COMPACT_ATOMS: atom_id res chain seq x y z
N MET A 1 25.76 -27.91 1.60
CA MET A 1 24.56 -27.42 2.32
C MET A 1 23.47 -27.34 1.28
N ALA A 2 22.32 -27.96 1.52
CA ALA A 2 21.21 -27.86 0.58
C ALA A 2 20.71 -26.41 0.63
N SER A 3 21.03 -25.62 -0.38
CA SER A 3 20.27 -24.39 -0.63
C SER A 3 18.84 -24.82 -0.89
N TYR A 4 17.89 -24.42 -0.05
CA TYR A 4 16.49 -24.60 -0.41
C TYR A 4 16.24 -23.91 -1.74
N LYS A 5 15.47 -24.60 -2.58
CA LYS A 5 15.24 -24.23 -3.96
C LYS A 5 13.77 -24.31 -4.25
N THR A 6 13.27 -23.44 -5.12
CA THR A 6 11.93 -23.57 -5.68
C THR A 6 11.72 -24.93 -6.35
N SER A 7 10.46 -25.25 -6.64
CA SER A 7 10.10 -26.35 -7.55
C SER A 7 10.75 -26.21 -8.94
N THR A 8 11.11 -24.99 -9.35
CA THR A 8 11.81 -24.68 -10.60
C THR A 8 13.35 -24.72 -10.50
N GLY A 9 13.90 -24.97 -9.29
CA GLY A 9 15.34 -25.20 -9.06
C GLY A 9 16.17 -23.96 -8.71
N GLU A 10 15.52 -22.79 -8.60
CA GLU A 10 16.11 -21.52 -8.22
C GLU A 10 16.34 -21.44 -6.70
N ALA A 11 17.49 -20.93 -6.24
CA ALA A 11 17.79 -20.86 -4.81
C ALA A 11 17.05 -19.69 -4.16
N TYR A 12 16.54 -19.86 -2.93
CA TYR A 12 15.78 -18.81 -2.24
C TYR A 12 16.56 -17.50 -2.04
N ILE A 13 17.89 -17.55 -1.90
CA ILE A 13 18.71 -16.32 -1.85
C ILE A 13 18.70 -15.54 -3.18
N GLU A 14 18.56 -16.23 -4.31
CA GLU A 14 18.44 -15.58 -5.63
C GLU A 14 17.07 -14.93 -5.78
N ILE A 15 16.02 -15.57 -5.27
CA ILE A 15 14.67 -15.00 -5.21
C ILE A 15 14.66 -13.76 -4.34
N ALA A 16 15.15 -13.86 -3.10
CA ALA A 16 15.25 -12.74 -2.17
C ALA A 16 16.03 -11.57 -2.79
N ARG A 17 17.13 -11.85 -3.48
CA ARG A 17 17.91 -10.81 -4.17
C ARG A 17 17.08 -10.11 -5.24
N LYS A 18 16.40 -10.85 -6.12
CA LYS A 18 15.60 -10.26 -7.20
C LYS A 18 14.48 -9.37 -6.65
N SER A 19 13.72 -9.85 -5.67
CA SER A 19 12.63 -9.07 -5.07
C SER A 19 13.12 -7.86 -4.30
N LEU A 20 14.25 -7.98 -3.58
CA LEU A 20 14.85 -6.83 -2.89
C LEU A 20 15.45 -5.80 -3.88
N LEU A 21 15.94 -6.23 -5.03
CA LEU A 21 16.40 -5.30 -6.09
C LEU A 21 15.23 -4.50 -6.65
N LYS A 22 14.10 -5.16 -6.92
CA LYS A 22 12.86 -4.50 -7.34
C LYS A 22 12.39 -3.51 -6.27
N LEU A 23 12.25 -3.95 -5.02
CA LEU A 23 11.85 -3.10 -3.90
C LEU A 23 12.78 -1.87 -3.72
N ALA A 24 14.10 -2.05 -3.88
CA ALA A 24 15.05 -0.95 -3.79
C ALA A 24 14.84 0.10 -4.91
N GLN A 25 14.47 -0.35 -6.11
CA GLN A 25 14.14 0.53 -7.24
C GLN A 25 12.80 1.22 -7.01
N ASP A 26 11.78 0.50 -6.55
CA ASP A 26 10.48 1.08 -6.20
C ASP A 26 10.63 2.15 -5.11
N PHE A 27 11.54 1.94 -4.15
CA PHE A 27 11.90 2.94 -3.15
C PHE A 27 12.78 4.08 -3.67
N ALA A 28 13.36 4.00 -4.86
CA ALA A 28 14.12 5.13 -5.40
C ALA A 28 13.20 6.24 -5.92
N ASP A 29 12.00 5.83 -6.35
CA ASP A 29 11.02 6.64 -7.06
C ASP A 29 9.84 7.05 -6.14
N HIS A 30 9.88 6.70 -4.85
CA HIS A 30 8.82 7.05 -3.91
C HIS A 30 8.80 8.56 -3.61
N ASP A 31 7.63 9.09 -3.27
CA ASP A 31 7.49 10.44 -2.75
C ASP A 31 7.71 10.46 -1.22
N GLY A 32 8.57 11.38 -0.76
CA GLY A 32 8.88 11.57 0.67
C GLY A 32 10.34 11.33 1.03
N ASN A 33 10.64 11.27 2.34
CA ASN A 33 11.97 10.91 2.81
C ASN A 33 11.94 9.47 3.34
N LEU A 34 12.74 8.57 2.78
CA LEU A 34 12.86 7.20 3.29
C LEU A 34 14.26 6.95 3.82
N ASN A 35 14.34 6.47 5.06
CA ASN A 35 15.58 6.04 5.66
C ASN A 35 15.60 4.51 5.67
N VAL A 36 16.54 3.91 4.94
CA VAL A 36 16.64 2.46 4.79
C VAL A 36 17.87 1.94 5.49
N THR A 37 17.72 0.85 6.23
CA THR A 37 18.84 0.04 6.69
C THR A 37 18.65 -1.40 6.26
N LEU A 38 19.70 -2.05 5.78
CA LEU A 38 19.69 -3.46 5.42
C LEU A 38 20.51 -4.25 6.41
N PHE A 39 19.88 -5.22 7.07
CA PHE A 39 20.57 -6.21 7.89
C PHE A 39 20.62 -7.55 7.16
N ALA A 40 21.80 -8.15 7.11
CA ALA A 40 21.97 -9.55 6.74
C ALA A 40 22.23 -10.36 8.00
N PHE A 41 21.65 -11.55 8.10
CA PHE A 41 21.83 -12.40 9.26
C PHE A 41 22.05 -13.86 8.87
N GLY A 42 22.77 -14.55 9.75
CA GLY A 42 23.04 -15.97 9.70
C GLY A 42 23.38 -16.41 11.12
N THR A 43 24.61 -16.87 11.36
CA THR A 43 25.09 -17.09 12.74
C THR A 43 25.13 -15.79 13.56
N THR A 44 25.41 -14.66 12.92
CA THR A 44 25.37 -13.31 13.51
C THR A 44 24.62 -12.36 12.59
N ALA A 45 24.07 -11.28 13.14
CA ALA A 45 23.54 -10.18 12.36
C ALA A 45 24.65 -9.22 11.94
N LYS A 46 24.48 -8.56 10.80
CA LYS A 46 25.38 -7.53 10.27
C LYS A 46 24.54 -6.45 9.61
N GLN A 47 24.69 -5.20 10.07
CA GLN A 47 24.22 -4.04 9.34
C GLN A 47 25.07 -3.87 8.06
N VAL A 48 24.46 -4.03 6.90
CA VAL A 48 25.13 -4.05 5.60
C VAL A 48 25.29 -2.63 5.07
N ILE A 49 24.23 -1.82 5.19
CA ILE A 49 24.20 -0.42 4.78
C ILE A 49 23.06 0.31 5.51
N THR A 50 23.24 1.61 5.70
CA THR A 50 22.18 2.54 6.08
C THR A 50 22.26 3.73 5.14
N LEU A 51 21.13 4.08 4.55
CA LEU A 51 20.95 5.24 3.69
C LEU A 51 19.90 6.14 4.31
N ASN A 52 20.24 7.41 4.47
CA ASN A 52 19.27 8.42 4.84
C ASN A 52 18.78 9.09 3.56
N ASN A 53 17.47 9.27 3.44
CA ASN A 53 16.82 9.79 2.25
C ASN A 53 17.23 9.03 0.97
N LEU A 54 16.75 7.80 0.85
CA LEU A 54 16.88 6.99 -0.36
C LEU A 54 16.21 7.71 -1.54
N THR A 55 16.92 7.77 -2.66
CA THR A 55 16.47 8.39 -3.92
C THR A 55 17.16 7.69 -5.09
N GLU A 56 16.74 7.95 -6.33
CA GLU A 56 17.46 7.54 -7.54
C GLU A 56 18.98 7.85 -7.49
N SER A 57 19.37 8.95 -6.83
CA SER A 57 20.78 9.37 -6.79
C SER A 57 21.69 8.46 -5.95
N ASN A 58 21.13 7.66 -5.05
CA ASN A 58 21.90 6.84 -4.11
C ASN A 58 21.45 5.37 -4.02
N VAL A 59 20.37 4.99 -4.71
CA VAL A 59 19.85 3.60 -4.75
C VAL A 59 20.87 2.57 -5.20
N ASP A 60 21.79 2.94 -6.11
CA ASP A 60 22.86 2.06 -6.59
C ASP A 60 23.74 1.51 -5.45
N GLN A 61 23.88 2.27 -4.35
CA GLN A 61 24.63 1.81 -3.19
C GLN A 61 23.92 0.65 -2.47
N LEU A 62 22.58 0.70 -2.40
CA LEU A 62 21.76 -0.37 -1.83
C LEU A 62 21.74 -1.59 -2.75
N VAL A 63 21.52 -1.37 -4.05
CA VAL A 63 21.55 -2.41 -5.09
C VAL A 63 22.85 -3.22 -5.02
N ALA A 64 24.01 -2.55 -5.01
CA ALA A 64 25.31 -3.22 -4.95
C ALA A 64 25.50 -4.06 -3.66
N LYS A 65 24.85 -3.69 -2.56
CA LYS A 65 24.88 -4.47 -1.31
C LYS A 65 23.97 -5.69 -1.36
N ILE A 66 22.79 -5.56 -1.96
CA ILE A 66 21.85 -6.65 -2.19
C ILE A 66 22.47 -7.71 -3.11
N GLU A 67 23.14 -7.29 -4.18
CA GLU A 67 23.85 -8.20 -5.09
C GLU A 67 24.94 -9.02 -4.39
N GLY A 68 25.61 -8.41 -3.40
CA GLY A 68 26.67 -9.05 -2.61
C GLY A 68 26.18 -10.00 -1.51
N LEU A 69 24.87 -10.16 -1.32
CA LEU A 69 24.33 -11.03 -0.27
C LEU A 69 24.61 -12.51 -0.57
N VAL A 70 25.07 -13.22 0.48
CA VAL A 70 25.36 -14.65 0.44
C VAL A 70 24.68 -15.34 1.61
N ALA A 71 24.07 -16.50 1.35
CA ALA A 71 23.43 -17.32 2.37
C ALA A 71 24.46 -18.25 3.03
N GLY A 72 24.37 -18.39 4.36
CA GLY A 72 25.17 -19.36 5.11
C GLY A 72 25.11 -19.17 6.62
N GLY A 73 25.60 -20.18 7.34
CA GLY A 73 25.63 -20.18 8.81
C GLY A 73 24.36 -20.75 9.43
N ALA A 74 24.12 -20.39 10.70
CA ALA A 74 22.90 -20.69 11.44
C ALA A 74 21.84 -19.59 11.21
N THR A 75 20.77 -19.58 12.00
CA THR A 75 19.64 -18.63 11.85
C THR A 75 19.42 -17.88 13.16
N ASN A 76 19.96 -16.66 13.28
CA ASN A 76 19.99 -15.89 14.54
C ASN A 76 18.95 -14.76 14.58
N TYR A 77 17.70 -15.10 14.90
CA TYR A 77 16.61 -14.13 15.03
C TYR A 77 16.89 -13.14 16.19
N ASP A 78 17.38 -13.65 17.32
CA ASP A 78 17.68 -12.84 18.51
C ASP A 78 18.61 -11.67 18.19
N HIS A 79 19.72 -11.95 17.50
CA HIS A 79 20.70 -10.92 17.19
C HIS A 79 20.14 -9.89 16.20
N VAL A 80 19.48 -10.31 15.12
CA VAL A 80 19.00 -9.35 14.09
C VAL A 80 17.88 -8.46 14.63
N PHE A 81 16.94 -9.00 15.40
CA PHE A 81 15.86 -8.19 15.98
C PHE A 81 16.37 -7.18 17.00
N ARG A 82 17.36 -7.54 17.82
CA ARG A 82 18.03 -6.60 18.72
C ARG A 82 18.72 -5.45 17.97
N GLU A 83 19.45 -5.75 16.90
CA GLU A 83 20.17 -4.74 16.12
C GLU A 83 19.18 -3.82 15.38
N ALA A 84 18.13 -4.39 14.76
CA ALA A 84 17.07 -3.62 14.12
C ALA A 84 16.33 -2.71 15.12
N ALA A 85 15.92 -3.24 16.27
CA ALA A 85 15.29 -2.45 17.33
C ALA A 85 16.22 -1.34 17.84
N THR A 86 17.52 -1.59 17.92
CA THR A 86 18.51 -0.58 18.31
C THR A 86 18.59 0.55 17.28
N TRP A 87 18.59 0.22 15.99
CA TRP A 87 18.57 1.23 14.92
C TRP A 87 17.28 2.04 14.95
N PHE A 88 16.11 1.40 15.00
CA PHE A 88 14.83 2.11 15.11
C PHE A 88 14.77 3.02 16.32
N ASN A 89 15.27 2.61 17.49
CA ASN A 89 15.32 3.48 18.67
C ASN A 89 16.26 4.69 18.53
N GLN A 90 17.21 4.67 17.59
CA GLN A 90 18.06 5.83 17.29
C GLN A 90 17.38 6.82 16.33
N VAL A 91 16.46 6.34 15.51
CA VAL A 91 15.73 7.14 14.53
C VAL A 91 14.27 7.41 14.92
N SER A 92 13.73 6.77 15.96
CA SER A 92 12.33 6.89 16.36
C SER A 92 12.00 8.25 16.98
N GLY A 93 10.74 8.69 16.82
CA GLY A 93 10.25 9.96 17.36
C GLY A 93 10.50 11.18 16.46
N ASN A 94 10.93 10.96 15.22
CA ASN A 94 11.15 11.98 14.19
C ASN A 94 9.95 12.18 13.23
N GLY A 95 8.81 11.52 13.51
CA GLY A 95 7.59 11.61 12.69
C GLY A 95 7.49 10.60 11.55
N TYR A 96 8.37 9.58 11.50
CA TYR A 96 8.36 8.54 10.47
C TYR A 96 7.61 7.30 10.95
N ASN A 97 6.98 6.58 10.02
CA ASN A 97 6.47 5.24 10.25
C ASN A 97 7.60 4.23 10.11
N ASN A 98 7.72 3.32 11.07
CA ASN A 98 8.80 2.34 11.12
C ASN A 98 8.28 0.99 10.63
N VAL A 99 8.82 0.52 9.51
CA VAL A 99 8.43 -0.75 8.88
C VAL A 99 9.64 -1.68 8.78
N THR A 100 9.45 -2.94 9.14
CA THR A 100 10.45 -4.01 9.03
C THR A 100 9.92 -5.12 8.13
N TYR A 101 10.67 -5.42 7.06
CA TYR A 101 10.51 -6.66 6.32
C TYR A 101 11.46 -7.71 6.87
N PHE A 102 10.91 -8.77 7.46
CA PHE A 102 11.68 -9.86 8.02
C PHE A 102 11.61 -11.10 7.12
N LEU A 103 12.66 -11.30 6.31
CA LEU A 103 12.76 -12.43 5.39
C LEU A 103 13.56 -13.59 6.00
N THR A 104 13.05 -14.81 5.91
CA THR A 104 13.70 -16.00 6.49
C THR A 104 13.34 -17.29 5.77
N ASP A 105 14.28 -18.23 5.66
CA ASP A 105 14.05 -19.57 5.11
C ASP A 105 14.05 -20.67 6.17
N GLY A 106 14.06 -20.34 7.47
CA GLY A 106 14.11 -21.37 8.52
C GLY A 106 13.86 -20.85 9.94
N GLN A 107 13.57 -21.76 10.87
CA GLN A 107 13.36 -21.42 12.29
C GLN A 107 14.65 -20.91 12.96
N PRO A 108 14.58 -20.18 14.08
CA PRO A 108 15.79 -19.77 14.80
C PRO A 108 16.61 -20.98 15.27
N THR A 109 17.91 -20.97 15.08
CA THR A 109 18.80 -22.10 15.46
C THR A 109 19.98 -21.65 16.31
N THR A 110 20.03 -20.36 16.61
CA THR A 110 21.08 -19.76 17.43
C THR A 110 20.63 -18.42 18.02
N TRP A 111 21.34 -17.95 19.05
CA TRP A 111 21.06 -16.69 19.75
C TRP A 111 22.35 -16.01 20.22
N GLY A 112 22.22 -14.76 20.68
CA GLY A 112 23.30 -13.95 21.20
C GLY A 112 24.24 -13.39 20.12
N ASN A 113 25.09 -12.46 20.53
CA ASN A 113 25.93 -11.66 19.61
C ASN A 113 26.94 -12.51 18.83
N THR A 114 27.31 -13.68 19.34
CA THR A 114 28.30 -14.58 18.71
C THR A 114 27.67 -15.76 17.98
N GLY A 115 26.34 -15.92 18.03
CA GLY A 115 25.64 -17.08 17.49
C GLY A 115 25.96 -18.37 18.25
N MET A 116 25.47 -18.46 19.49
CA MET A 116 25.55 -19.70 20.27
C MET A 116 24.69 -20.79 19.65
N VAL A 117 25.32 -21.84 19.12
CA VAL A 117 24.61 -23.01 18.56
C VAL A 117 24.65 -24.13 19.59
N THR A 118 23.48 -24.67 19.94
CA THR A 118 23.37 -25.87 20.78
C THR A 118 22.66 -26.98 20.03
N ASN A 119 22.54 -28.15 20.65
CA ASN A 119 21.79 -29.29 20.12
C ASN A 119 22.08 -29.59 18.64
N ARG A 120 23.34 -29.50 18.19
CA ARG A 120 23.77 -29.75 16.79
C ARG A 120 23.04 -28.90 15.73
N GLY A 121 22.62 -27.68 16.08
CA GLY A 121 21.94 -26.75 15.15
C GLY A 121 20.45 -27.01 14.97
N TYR A 122 19.85 -27.85 15.82
CA TYR A 122 18.41 -28.01 15.87
C TYR A 122 17.80 -27.00 16.84
N LEU A 123 16.62 -26.49 16.47
CA LEU A 123 15.79 -25.62 17.29
C LEU A 123 15.63 -26.17 18.73
N THR A 124 15.89 -25.32 19.71
CA THR A 124 15.71 -25.56 21.14
C THR A 124 14.75 -24.54 21.75
N GLN A 125 14.25 -24.83 22.95
CA GLN A 125 13.39 -23.89 23.67
C GLN A 125 14.08 -22.53 23.88
N THR A 126 15.39 -22.54 24.16
CA THR A 126 16.17 -21.30 24.37
C THR A 126 16.27 -20.46 23.10
N ASP A 127 16.40 -21.08 21.91
CA ASP A 127 16.41 -20.35 20.64
C ASP A 127 15.12 -19.56 20.46
N VAL A 128 13.97 -20.22 20.70
CA VAL A 128 12.64 -19.63 20.58
C VAL A 128 12.43 -18.53 21.62
N ASP A 129 12.74 -18.80 22.89
CA ASP A 129 12.56 -17.84 23.98
C ASP A 129 13.35 -16.55 23.73
N LYS A 130 14.58 -16.68 23.23
CA LYS A 130 15.45 -15.54 22.91
C LYS A 130 14.96 -14.76 21.71
N ALA A 131 14.55 -15.47 20.64
CA ALA A 131 13.95 -14.84 19.48
C ALA A 131 12.70 -14.03 19.87
N LEU A 132 11.77 -14.60 20.64
CA LEU A 132 10.56 -13.90 21.09
C LEU A 132 10.87 -12.69 22.00
N GLU A 133 11.83 -12.82 22.92
CA GLU A 133 12.26 -11.72 23.79
C GLU A 133 12.80 -10.52 22.98
N SER A 134 13.57 -10.80 21.94
CA SER A 134 14.12 -9.77 21.05
C SER A 134 13.08 -9.20 20.09
N PHE A 135 12.18 -10.04 19.57
CA PHE A 135 11.10 -9.64 18.68
C PHE A 135 10.16 -8.67 19.38
N ALA A 136 9.79 -8.93 20.64
CA ALA A 136 8.97 -8.03 21.45
C ALA A 136 9.56 -6.60 21.59
N LYS A 137 10.88 -6.45 21.44
CA LYS A 137 11.54 -5.13 21.45
C LYS A 137 11.46 -4.44 20.10
N LEU A 138 11.53 -5.20 19.01
CA LEU A 138 11.41 -4.70 17.64
C LEU A 138 9.95 -4.33 17.32
N SER A 139 9.00 -5.23 17.60
CA SER A 139 7.57 -5.03 17.37
C SER A 139 6.96 -3.87 18.19
N ALA A 140 7.67 -3.41 19.22
CA ALA A 140 7.27 -2.24 20.00
C ALA A 140 7.61 -0.91 19.32
N VAL A 141 8.47 -0.93 18.29
CA VAL A 141 9.00 0.27 17.63
C VAL A 141 8.91 0.21 16.11
N SER A 142 8.39 -0.88 15.54
CA SER A 142 8.21 -1.10 14.11
C SER A 142 7.06 -2.06 13.88
N ASP A 143 6.36 -1.86 12.77
CA ASP A 143 5.48 -2.86 12.18
C ASP A 143 6.38 -3.86 11.44
N VAL A 144 6.25 -5.14 11.76
CA VAL A 144 7.13 -6.21 11.30
C VAL A 144 6.32 -7.19 10.48
N HIS A 145 6.58 -7.16 9.17
CA HIS A 145 6.00 -8.09 8.20
C HIS A 145 6.98 -9.24 7.98
N ALA A 146 6.61 -10.42 8.47
CA ALA A 146 7.43 -11.61 8.35
C ALA A 146 7.08 -12.39 7.08
N VAL A 147 8.11 -12.67 6.28
CA VAL A 147 7.98 -13.43 5.03
C VAL A 147 8.93 -14.63 5.07
N GLY A 148 8.34 -15.82 5.03
CA GLY A 148 9.04 -17.08 5.14
C GLY A 148 9.12 -17.82 3.81
N PHE A 149 10.20 -18.56 3.55
CA PHE A 149 10.26 -19.43 2.37
C PHE A 149 9.77 -20.86 2.67
N SER A 150 8.84 -21.35 1.85
CA SER A 150 7.95 -22.49 2.11
C SER A 150 8.59 -23.84 2.44
N GLN A 151 9.83 -24.12 2.00
CA GLN A 151 10.49 -25.40 2.28
C GLN A 151 11.18 -25.49 3.63
N GLY A 152 11.53 -24.37 4.25
CA GLY A 152 12.30 -24.38 5.49
C GLY A 152 11.59 -23.74 6.67
N ILE A 153 10.54 -22.96 6.44
CA ILE A 153 9.77 -22.31 7.50
C ILE A 153 8.51 -23.09 7.89
N GLN A 154 8.06 -22.91 9.13
CA GLN A 154 6.73 -23.31 9.55
C GLN A 154 5.96 -22.03 9.82
N GLU A 155 4.93 -21.77 9.02
CA GLU A 155 4.09 -20.57 9.08
C GLU A 155 3.60 -20.28 10.50
N ARG A 156 3.05 -21.30 11.19
CA ARG A 156 2.54 -21.12 12.56
C ARG A 156 3.58 -20.61 13.57
N MET A 157 4.87 -20.89 13.36
CA MET A 157 5.94 -20.31 14.18
C MET A 157 6.30 -18.91 13.69
N LEU A 158 6.34 -18.71 12.38
CA LEU A 158 6.65 -17.43 11.76
C LEU A 158 5.65 -16.35 12.19
N ASN A 159 4.37 -16.70 12.36
CA ASN A 159 3.34 -15.77 12.84
C ASN A 159 3.71 -15.11 14.18
N PHE A 160 4.49 -15.76 15.06
CA PHE A 160 4.93 -15.14 16.32
C PHE A 160 6.08 -14.12 16.15
N PHE A 161 6.54 -13.93 14.92
CA PHE A 161 7.56 -12.95 14.52
C PHE A 161 7.00 -11.92 13.52
N ASP A 162 5.67 -11.81 13.50
CA ASP A 162 4.90 -10.80 12.79
C ASP A 162 3.97 -10.12 13.80
N ASN A 163 3.77 -8.81 13.70
CA ASN A 163 2.85 -8.06 14.57
C ASN A 163 1.75 -7.31 13.80
N THR A 164 1.59 -7.63 12.52
CA THR A 164 0.63 -7.02 11.61
C THR A 164 -0.55 -7.98 11.46
N VAL A 165 -1.76 -7.51 11.77
CA VAL A 165 -2.97 -8.35 11.83
C VAL A 165 -4.20 -7.58 11.39
N ALA A 166 -5.07 -8.22 10.60
CA ALA A 166 -6.33 -7.59 10.19
C ALA A 166 -7.33 -7.43 11.36
N GLU A 167 -7.32 -8.36 12.33
CA GLU A 167 -8.32 -8.42 13.41
C GLU A 167 -7.73 -8.51 14.82
N GLY A 168 -6.80 -7.63 15.17
CA GLY A 168 -6.36 -7.42 16.56
C GLY A 168 -5.59 -8.59 17.21
N ASN A 169 -4.66 -8.23 18.10
CA ASN A 169 -3.75 -9.19 18.70
C ASN A 169 -4.43 -10.05 19.77
N SER A 170 -4.52 -11.37 19.53
CA SER A 170 -4.85 -12.37 20.56
C SER A 170 -3.62 -13.21 20.91
N VAL A 171 -3.45 -13.55 22.19
CA VAL A 171 -2.34 -14.42 22.61
C VAL A 171 -2.60 -15.84 22.12
N GLN A 172 -1.75 -16.32 21.21
CA GLN A 172 -1.77 -17.66 20.66
C GLN A 172 -0.81 -18.58 21.42
N TYR A 173 -1.06 -19.89 21.33
CA TYR A 173 -0.21 -20.94 21.90
C TYR A 173 0.00 -22.02 20.85
N ASP A 174 1.24 -22.37 20.55
CA ASP A 174 1.57 -23.48 19.65
C ASP A 174 2.86 -24.20 20.08
N SER A 175 3.16 -25.30 19.42
CA SER A 175 4.35 -26.09 19.64
C SER A 175 4.90 -26.64 18.33
N PHE A 176 6.23 -26.75 18.26
CA PHE A 176 6.92 -27.39 17.16
C PHE A 176 7.57 -28.68 17.63
N GLY A 177 7.08 -29.80 17.08
CA GLY A 177 7.59 -31.14 17.34
C GLY A 177 8.44 -31.64 16.19
N PHE A 178 9.56 -32.31 16.52
CA PHE A 178 10.34 -33.04 15.52
C PHE A 178 9.72 -34.43 15.28
N VAL A 179 9.73 -34.91 14.04
CA VAL A 179 9.26 -36.28 13.66
C VAL A 179 10.25 -37.38 14.10
N THR A 180 11.02 -37.15 15.18
CA THR A 180 12.07 -38.09 15.64
C THR A 180 11.94 -38.38 17.12
N ASP A 181 12.06 -39.66 17.49
CA ASP A 181 11.77 -40.23 18.82
C ASP A 181 12.58 -39.68 20.02
N TYR A 182 13.52 -38.74 19.82
CA TYR A 182 14.49 -38.33 20.85
C TYR A 182 14.43 -36.84 21.21
N LYS A 183 13.48 -36.07 20.68
CA LYS A 183 13.46 -34.61 20.89
C LYS A 183 12.12 -34.17 21.44
N SER A 184 12.18 -33.49 22.59
CA SER A 184 11.02 -32.80 23.13
C SER A 184 10.59 -31.69 22.17
N PRO A 185 9.27 -31.47 21.99
CA PRO A 185 8.78 -30.33 21.25
C PRO A 185 9.20 -29.04 21.96
N VAL A 186 9.36 -27.97 21.18
CA VAL A 186 9.48 -26.61 21.72
C VAL A 186 8.10 -25.97 21.76
N ASN A 187 7.83 -25.20 22.80
CA ASN A 187 6.53 -24.54 22.99
C ASN A 187 6.73 -23.03 22.88
N TYR A 188 5.75 -22.33 22.33
CA TYR A 188 5.79 -20.88 22.22
C TYR A 188 4.41 -20.27 22.32
N SER A 189 4.37 -19.05 22.82
CA SER A 189 3.15 -18.30 23.05
C SER A 189 3.44 -16.81 23.01
N GLY A 190 2.45 -16.03 22.61
CA GLY A 190 2.59 -14.60 22.40
C GLY A 190 1.52 -14.10 21.45
N SER A 191 1.51 -12.79 21.21
CA SER A 191 0.78 -12.24 20.07
C SER A 191 1.39 -12.78 18.78
N ALA A 192 0.54 -13.05 17.79
CA ALA A 192 0.95 -13.59 16.52
C ALA A 192 0.27 -12.80 15.39
N GLY A 193 1.07 -12.43 14.40
CA GLY A 193 0.69 -11.74 13.18
C GLY A 193 0.25 -12.66 12.04
N GLU A 194 0.07 -12.06 10.87
CA GLU A 194 -0.29 -12.72 9.62
C GLU A 194 0.92 -12.85 8.70
N ALA A 195 1.92 -13.62 9.16
CA ALA A 195 3.12 -13.84 8.38
C ALA A 195 2.81 -14.58 7.07
N GLN A 196 3.57 -14.26 6.03
CA GLN A 196 3.38 -14.82 4.71
C GLN A 196 4.42 -15.89 4.40
N VAL A 197 4.02 -16.91 3.64
CA VAL A 197 4.93 -17.97 3.22
C VAL A 197 4.95 -18.06 1.69
N VAL A 198 6.13 -17.90 1.12
CA VAL A 198 6.36 -17.75 -0.32
C VAL A 198 7.28 -18.83 -0.87
N SER A 199 7.13 -19.10 -2.16
CA SER A 199 7.82 -20.13 -2.91
C SER A 199 8.38 -19.63 -4.24
N THR A 200 7.93 -18.46 -4.71
CA THR A 200 8.34 -17.85 -5.98
C THR A 200 8.74 -16.37 -5.81
N PRO A 201 9.49 -15.79 -6.76
CA PRO A 201 9.74 -14.34 -6.78
C PRO A 201 8.48 -13.49 -6.79
N GLU A 202 7.45 -13.90 -7.53
CA GLU A 202 6.20 -13.14 -7.64
C GLU A 202 5.43 -13.13 -6.32
N GLU A 203 5.40 -14.26 -5.61
CA GLU A 203 4.82 -14.33 -4.26
C GLU A 203 5.62 -13.48 -3.27
N LEU A 204 6.95 -13.41 -3.41
CA LEU A 204 7.78 -12.56 -2.56
C LEU A 204 7.62 -11.07 -2.88
N ASP A 205 7.55 -10.70 -4.15
CA ASP A 205 7.26 -9.32 -4.57
C ASP A 205 5.92 -8.87 -3.98
N ALA A 206 4.86 -9.69 -4.14
CA ALA A 206 3.56 -9.42 -3.55
C ALA A 206 3.60 -9.38 -2.01
N ALA A 207 4.47 -10.17 -1.37
CA ALA A 207 4.65 -10.14 0.08
C ALA A 207 5.35 -8.88 0.59
N LEU A 208 6.34 -8.39 -0.14
CA LEU A 208 7.03 -7.13 0.18
C LEU A 208 6.17 -5.92 -0.15
N GLU A 209 5.37 -5.99 -1.21
CA GLU A 209 4.35 -5.00 -1.53
C GLU A 209 3.23 -5.02 -0.48
N SER A 210 2.78 -6.19 -0.01
CA SER A 210 1.74 -6.30 1.02
C SER A 210 2.21 -6.06 2.45
N GLY A 211 3.51 -6.15 2.74
CA GLY A 211 4.08 -5.66 3.99
C GLY A 211 4.28 -4.14 4.02
N THR A 212 3.75 -3.40 3.05
CA THR A 212 3.47 -1.96 3.20
C THR A 212 2.13 -1.72 3.91
N VAL A 213 1.39 -2.79 4.25
CA VAL A 213 0.00 -2.75 4.71
C VAL A 213 -0.10 -2.95 6.21
N GLU A 214 0.18 -1.90 6.98
CA GLU A 214 -0.63 -1.62 8.19
C GLU A 214 -0.79 -0.10 8.36
N ARG A 215 -2.04 0.38 8.33
CA ARG A 215 -2.47 1.71 8.80
C ARG A 215 -1.80 2.95 8.18
N VAL A 216 -1.24 2.84 6.99
CA VAL A 216 -1.29 3.97 6.07
C VAL A 216 -2.65 3.85 5.40
N LEU A 217 -3.65 4.63 5.86
CA LEU A 217 -4.62 5.18 4.91
C LEU A 217 -3.77 5.58 3.71
N ASN A 218 -3.91 4.93 2.54
CA ASN A 218 -3.05 5.19 1.38
C ASN A 218 -2.64 6.65 1.43
N SER A 219 -1.34 6.93 1.53
CA SER A 219 -0.89 8.31 1.46
C SER A 219 -1.36 8.78 0.10
N VAL A 220 -2.40 9.59 0.14
CA VAL A 220 -2.97 10.36 -0.94
C VAL A 220 -1.96 11.48 -1.17
N SER A 221 -0.85 11.08 -1.78
CA SER A 221 0.19 11.97 -2.28
C SER A 221 -0.44 12.85 -3.35
N GLY A 222 0.13 14.04 -3.57
CA GLY A 222 -0.21 14.76 -4.78
C GLY A 222 0.36 14.01 -5.98
N ASP A 223 -0.51 13.38 -6.76
CA ASP A 223 -0.15 12.52 -7.86
C ASP A 223 -0.13 13.31 -9.17
N THR A 224 0.58 12.79 -10.19
CA THR A 224 0.55 13.36 -11.55
C THR A 224 0.19 12.27 -12.55
N LEU A 225 -1.01 12.36 -13.13
CA LEU A 225 -1.54 11.36 -14.05
C LEU A 225 -1.73 11.94 -15.46
N TYR A 226 -1.45 11.11 -16.47
CA TYR A 226 -1.59 11.43 -17.88
C TYR A 226 -2.41 10.34 -18.58
N GLY A 227 -3.54 10.70 -19.19
CA GLY A 227 -4.40 9.76 -19.93
C GLY A 227 -3.83 9.43 -21.31
N GLY A 228 -3.46 10.44 -22.08
CA GLY A 228 -2.85 10.29 -23.40
C GLY A 228 -3.87 10.28 -24.54
N GLU A 229 -3.88 9.21 -25.35
CA GLU A 229 -4.81 9.09 -26.49
C GLU A 229 -6.04 8.23 -26.13
N GLY A 230 -7.22 8.69 -26.57
CA GLY A 230 -8.50 8.03 -26.40
C GLY A 230 -9.20 8.36 -25.08
N ASP A 231 -10.47 7.96 -24.94
CA ASP A 231 -11.27 8.25 -23.76
C ASP A 231 -10.70 7.58 -22.49
N ASN A 232 -10.38 8.37 -21.46
CA ASN A 232 -9.71 7.94 -20.24
C ASN A 232 -10.52 8.25 -18.97
N ILE A 233 -10.19 7.53 -17.89
CA ILE A 233 -10.73 7.79 -16.55
C ILE A 233 -9.53 7.95 -15.61
N LEU A 234 -9.33 9.15 -15.10
CA LEU A 234 -8.25 9.52 -14.21
C LEU A 234 -8.83 9.77 -12.82
N ILE A 235 -8.30 9.07 -11.82
CA ILE A 235 -8.66 9.21 -10.42
C ILE A 235 -7.36 9.51 -9.68
N GLY A 236 -7.23 10.74 -9.15
CA GLY A 236 -6.01 11.26 -8.53
C GLY A 236 -5.72 10.60 -7.19
N ASP A 237 -6.74 10.48 -6.36
CA ASP A 237 -6.65 9.78 -5.08
C ASP A 237 -6.91 8.26 -5.17
N SER A 238 -7.07 7.59 -4.03
CA SER A 238 -7.49 6.18 -4.03
C SER A 238 -8.94 6.02 -4.49
N ILE A 239 -9.26 4.82 -4.97
CA ILE A 239 -10.63 4.44 -5.31
C ILE A 239 -11.39 3.81 -4.13
N ASN A 240 -12.72 3.98 -4.11
CA ASN A 240 -13.60 3.29 -3.17
C ASN A 240 -13.98 1.89 -3.66
N THR A 241 -13.47 0.88 -2.98
CA THR A 241 -13.77 -0.52 -3.29
C THR A 241 -14.59 -1.22 -2.23
N ASP A 242 -15.07 -0.49 -1.23
CA ASP A 242 -15.62 -1.05 0.01
C ASP A 242 -16.93 -1.82 -0.24
N HIS A 243 -17.59 -1.53 -1.35
CA HIS A 243 -18.79 -2.24 -1.80
C HIS A 243 -18.50 -3.63 -2.39
N LEU A 244 -17.25 -3.96 -2.70
CA LEU A 244 -16.87 -5.25 -3.29
C LEU A 244 -16.94 -6.38 -2.26
N SER A 245 -17.18 -7.60 -2.74
CA SER A 245 -17.15 -8.79 -1.89
C SER A 245 -16.64 -9.97 -2.68
N TRP A 246 -15.71 -10.72 -2.10
CA TRP A 246 -15.14 -11.93 -2.70
C TRP A 246 -14.77 -12.94 -1.63
N THR A 247 -14.47 -14.16 -2.06
CA THR A 247 -13.89 -15.19 -1.22
C THR A 247 -12.57 -15.62 -1.84
N ASN A 248 -11.50 -15.54 -1.07
CA ASN A 248 -10.22 -16.04 -1.52
C ASN A 248 -10.33 -17.56 -1.69
N GLY A 249 -10.19 -18.03 -2.94
CA GLY A 249 -10.39 -19.43 -3.32
C GLY A 249 -9.31 -20.37 -2.78
N ILE A 250 -8.19 -19.85 -2.29
CA ILE A 250 -7.10 -20.63 -1.68
C ILE A 250 -7.29 -20.72 -0.16
N THR A 251 -7.53 -19.59 0.51
CA THR A 251 -7.59 -19.53 1.98
C THR A 251 -9.00 -19.76 2.54
N GLY A 252 -10.04 -19.58 1.72
CA GLY A 252 -11.44 -19.62 2.14
C GLY A 252 -11.89 -18.39 2.93
N ILE A 253 -11.04 -17.37 3.08
CA ILE A 253 -11.37 -16.12 3.76
C ILE A 253 -12.38 -15.35 2.92
N GLN A 254 -13.43 -14.86 3.56
CA GLN A 254 -14.47 -14.06 2.93
C GLN A 254 -14.24 -12.58 3.23
N HIS A 255 -14.09 -11.80 2.17
CA HIS A 255 -14.07 -10.35 2.21
C HIS A 255 -15.49 -9.86 1.92
N THR A 256 -16.18 -9.36 2.94
CA THR A 256 -17.52 -8.78 2.78
C THR A 256 -17.44 -7.27 2.60
N ALA A 257 -18.44 -6.68 1.95
CA ALA A 257 -18.50 -5.24 1.79
C ALA A 257 -18.36 -4.52 3.14
N GLY A 258 -17.53 -3.48 3.20
CA GLY A 258 -17.23 -2.72 4.41
C GLY A 258 -16.19 -3.35 5.36
N THR A 259 -15.55 -4.47 4.98
CA THR A 259 -14.51 -5.13 5.81
C THR A 259 -13.09 -4.89 5.31
N HIS A 260 -12.96 -4.10 4.25
CA HIS A 260 -11.70 -3.86 3.54
C HIS A 260 -11.55 -2.39 3.14
N ASP A 261 -12.10 -1.53 3.98
CA ASP A 261 -12.11 -0.08 3.79
C ASP A 261 -10.67 0.43 3.63
N GLY A 262 -10.43 1.14 2.52
CA GLY A 262 -9.12 1.72 2.19
C GLY A 262 -8.15 0.81 1.41
N MET A 263 -8.57 -0.39 0.98
CA MET A 263 -7.73 -1.23 0.10
C MET A 263 -7.64 -0.72 -1.35
N GLY A 264 -8.51 0.19 -1.77
CA GLY A 264 -8.50 0.84 -3.07
C GLY A 264 -8.30 -0.10 -4.26
N ALA A 265 -7.43 0.28 -5.19
CA ALA A 265 -7.19 -0.49 -6.42
C ALA A 265 -6.81 -1.97 -6.17
N ARG A 266 -6.18 -2.27 -5.04
CA ARG A 266 -5.84 -3.64 -4.67
C ARG A 266 -7.09 -4.50 -4.45
N ALA A 267 -8.11 -3.99 -3.76
CA ALA A 267 -9.35 -4.75 -3.57
C ALA A 267 -10.04 -5.05 -4.91
N LEU A 268 -9.97 -4.14 -5.87
CA LEU A 268 -10.51 -4.36 -7.21
C LEU A 268 -9.78 -5.51 -7.92
N THR A 269 -8.45 -5.53 -7.87
CA THR A 269 -7.66 -6.63 -8.47
C THR A 269 -7.96 -7.98 -7.82
N GLU A 270 -8.06 -8.04 -6.49
CA GLU A 270 -8.42 -9.26 -5.76
C GLU A 270 -9.86 -9.70 -6.04
N TYR A 271 -10.80 -8.76 -6.11
CA TYR A 271 -12.17 -9.03 -6.52
C TYR A 271 -12.20 -9.73 -7.88
N ILE A 272 -11.63 -9.13 -8.93
CA ILE A 272 -11.61 -9.72 -10.29
C ILE A 272 -10.90 -11.08 -10.29
N LYS A 273 -9.76 -11.18 -9.62
CA LYS A 273 -9.00 -12.43 -9.48
C LYS A 273 -9.86 -13.59 -8.99
N TRP A 274 -10.63 -13.35 -7.92
CA TRP A 274 -11.39 -14.41 -7.27
C TRP A 274 -12.79 -14.62 -7.84
N THR A 275 -13.43 -13.58 -8.36
CA THR A 275 -14.81 -13.66 -8.87
C THR A 275 -14.86 -14.01 -10.36
N GLU A 276 -13.85 -13.61 -11.14
CA GLU A 276 -13.85 -13.76 -12.60
C GLU A 276 -12.73 -14.70 -13.11
N ASN A 277 -11.56 -14.67 -12.48
CA ASN A 277 -10.36 -15.35 -13.00
C ASN A 277 -9.99 -16.67 -12.32
N ASN A 278 -10.88 -17.21 -11.46
CA ASN A 278 -10.66 -18.46 -10.73
C ASN A 278 -9.30 -18.50 -9.99
N GLY A 279 -8.87 -17.37 -9.43
CA GLY A 279 -7.62 -17.23 -8.69
C GLY A 279 -6.39 -16.84 -9.51
N SER A 280 -6.54 -16.58 -10.81
CA SER A 280 -5.48 -15.97 -11.64
C SER A 280 -5.57 -14.44 -11.58
N ASP A 281 -4.44 -13.74 -11.69
CA ASP A 281 -4.42 -12.27 -11.55
C ASP A 281 -5.28 -11.57 -12.62
N ALA A 282 -5.83 -10.41 -12.25
CA ALA A 282 -6.62 -9.55 -13.14
C ALA A 282 -5.74 -8.97 -14.26
N THR A 283 -6.24 -8.96 -15.49
CA THR A 283 -5.54 -8.25 -16.58
C THR A 283 -5.84 -6.76 -16.52
N GLN A 284 -4.95 -5.95 -17.12
CA GLN A 284 -5.17 -4.50 -17.26
C GLN A 284 -6.45 -4.18 -18.03
N GLU A 285 -6.82 -5.02 -19.01
CA GLU A 285 -8.08 -4.88 -19.75
C GLU A 285 -9.30 -5.08 -18.85
N GLN A 286 -9.29 -6.11 -17.99
CA GLN A 286 -10.40 -6.36 -17.06
C GLN A 286 -10.55 -5.27 -16.00
N ILE A 287 -9.42 -4.76 -15.47
CA ILE A 287 -9.42 -3.65 -14.52
C ILE A 287 -10.00 -2.41 -15.20
N GLY A 288 -9.51 -2.08 -16.41
CA GLY A 288 -10.00 -0.95 -17.20
C GLY A 288 -11.48 -1.04 -17.54
N ASP A 289 -11.97 -2.22 -17.92
CA ASP A 289 -13.39 -2.45 -18.20
C ASP A 289 -14.24 -2.29 -16.94
N TYR A 290 -13.80 -2.86 -15.81
CA TYR A 290 -14.51 -2.71 -14.54
C TYR A 290 -14.62 -1.24 -14.13
N VAL A 291 -13.50 -0.50 -14.20
CA VAL A 291 -13.47 0.94 -13.89
C VAL A 291 -14.42 1.68 -14.81
N ARG A 292 -14.37 1.45 -16.13
CA ARG A 292 -15.25 2.11 -17.09
C ARG A 292 -16.73 1.86 -16.83
N GLU A 293 -17.08 0.66 -16.38
CA GLU A 293 -18.47 0.30 -16.06
C GLU A 293 -18.93 0.78 -14.68
N ASN A 294 -18.01 1.05 -13.75
CA ASN A 294 -18.33 1.28 -12.33
C ASN A 294 -17.68 2.50 -11.68
N TRP A 295 -17.03 3.38 -12.45
CA TRP A 295 -16.21 4.49 -11.92
C TRP A 295 -16.93 5.35 -10.87
N VAL A 296 -18.24 5.59 -11.01
CA VAL A 296 -19.03 6.36 -10.04
C VAL A 296 -19.00 5.73 -8.63
N LYS A 297 -19.03 4.39 -8.55
CA LYS A 297 -18.94 3.67 -7.27
C LYS A 297 -17.52 3.60 -6.72
N LEU A 298 -16.54 3.91 -7.56
CA LEU A 298 -15.12 3.93 -7.24
C LEU A 298 -14.68 5.31 -6.73
N LEU A 299 -15.55 6.32 -6.73
CA LEU A 299 -15.24 7.62 -6.14
C LEU A 299 -15.11 7.49 -4.62
N ASP A 300 -13.98 7.93 -4.11
CA ASP A 300 -13.66 7.96 -2.68
C ASP A 300 -14.05 9.30 -2.08
N ASP A 301 -14.74 9.27 -0.94
CA ASP A 301 -15.25 10.46 -0.24
C ASP A 301 -14.45 10.79 1.02
N ARG A 302 -13.26 10.21 1.16
CA ARG A 302 -12.31 10.55 2.21
C ARG A 302 -11.87 12.02 2.14
N ILE A 303 -11.40 12.52 3.28
CA ILE A 303 -11.11 13.96 3.49
C ILE A 303 -9.62 14.27 3.45
N ASP A 304 -8.77 13.26 3.47
CA ASP A 304 -7.33 13.37 3.68
C ASP A 304 -6.51 13.40 2.39
N GLY A 305 -7.15 13.59 1.22
CA GLY A 305 -6.61 13.56 -0.14
C GLY A 305 -5.39 14.45 -0.47
N GLY A 306 -4.74 14.13 -1.60
CA GLY A 306 -3.53 14.77 -2.13
C GLY A 306 -3.82 16.02 -2.96
N ASN A 307 -2.78 16.75 -3.38
CA ASN A 307 -2.98 17.82 -4.37
C ASN A 307 -2.55 17.29 -5.75
N ASP A 308 -3.49 16.90 -6.58
CA ASP A 308 -3.21 16.14 -7.79
C ASP A 308 -3.05 17.01 -9.03
N THR A 309 -2.35 16.48 -10.03
CA THR A 309 -2.27 17.05 -11.38
C THR A 309 -2.74 16.00 -12.38
N LEU A 310 -3.94 16.18 -12.93
CA LEU A 310 -4.53 15.27 -13.90
C LEU A 310 -4.55 15.90 -15.29
N VAL A 311 -4.06 15.16 -16.29
CA VAL A 311 -4.07 15.59 -17.70
C VAL A 311 -4.71 14.49 -18.55
N GLY A 312 -5.93 14.72 -19.03
CA GLY A 312 -6.70 13.78 -19.85
C GLY A 312 -6.00 13.47 -21.16
N GLY A 313 -5.86 14.48 -22.02
CA GLY A 313 -5.11 14.38 -23.27
C GLY A 313 -6.01 14.55 -24.48
N SER A 314 -6.34 13.47 -25.17
CA SER A 314 -7.24 13.52 -26.32
C SER A 314 -8.29 12.42 -26.21
N GLY A 315 -9.54 12.72 -26.52
CA GLY A 315 -10.65 11.83 -26.20
C GLY A 315 -11.58 12.51 -25.19
N ASN A 316 -12.71 11.89 -24.90
CA ASN A 316 -13.63 12.39 -23.88
C ASN A 316 -13.25 11.77 -22.54
N ASP A 317 -12.62 12.55 -21.69
CA ASP A 317 -12.01 12.07 -20.46
C ASP A 317 -12.88 12.34 -19.23
N ILE A 318 -12.71 11.52 -18.20
CA ILE A 318 -13.32 11.69 -16.87
C ILE A 318 -12.20 11.89 -15.87
N LEU A 319 -12.16 13.05 -15.23
CA LEU A 319 -11.11 13.45 -14.29
C LEU A 319 -11.72 13.67 -12.91
N PHE A 320 -11.27 12.91 -11.92
CA PHE A 320 -11.62 13.06 -10.51
C PHE A 320 -10.33 13.22 -9.71
N GLY A 321 -10.04 14.43 -9.20
CA GLY A 321 -8.86 14.65 -8.36
C GLY A 321 -9.04 13.96 -7.01
N GLY A 322 -9.95 14.49 -6.19
CA GLY A 322 -10.42 13.82 -4.99
C GLY A 322 -10.59 14.84 -3.88
N ALA A 323 -9.94 14.60 -2.74
CA ALA A 323 -9.78 15.62 -1.72
C ALA A 323 -8.43 16.32 -1.88
N GLY A 324 -8.32 17.58 -1.46
CA GLY A 324 -7.12 18.40 -1.67
C GLY A 324 -7.32 19.48 -2.72
N ASN A 325 -6.24 20.13 -3.18
CA ASN A 325 -6.32 21.19 -4.20
C ASN A 325 -5.73 20.68 -5.52
N ASP A 326 -6.61 20.37 -6.45
CA ASP A 326 -6.24 19.65 -7.66
C ASP A 326 -6.10 20.57 -8.86
N THR A 327 -5.25 20.18 -9.80
CA THR A 327 -5.07 20.83 -11.10
C THR A 327 -5.48 19.87 -12.20
N LEU A 328 -6.60 20.15 -12.85
CA LEU A 328 -7.22 19.27 -13.83
C LEU A 328 -7.14 19.90 -15.23
N THR A 329 -6.72 19.13 -16.22
CA THR A 329 -6.62 19.55 -17.63
C THR A 329 -7.29 18.48 -18.49
N GLY A 330 -8.37 18.84 -19.17
CA GLY A 330 -9.14 17.89 -20.00
C GLY A 330 -8.40 17.55 -21.28
N GLY A 331 -8.03 18.57 -22.05
CA GLY A 331 -7.38 18.45 -23.34
C GLY A 331 -8.36 18.54 -24.51
N GLU A 332 -8.16 17.69 -25.53
CA GLU A 332 -9.03 17.65 -26.71
C GLU A 332 -10.19 16.68 -26.48
N GLY A 333 -11.43 17.18 -26.40
CA GLY A 333 -12.58 16.30 -26.27
C GLY A 333 -13.74 16.99 -25.59
N ALA A 334 -14.75 16.21 -25.20
CA ALA A 334 -15.80 16.66 -24.30
C ALA A 334 -15.56 16.01 -22.92
N ASP A 335 -14.93 16.76 -22.04
CA ASP A 335 -14.39 16.23 -20.79
C ASP A 335 -15.34 16.43 -19.60
N GLN A 336 -15.23 15.53 -18.63
CA GLN A 336 -16.00 15.57 -17.39
C GLN A 336 -15.05 15.73 -16.20
N PHE A 337 -15.14 16.88 -15.53
CA PHE A 337 -14.43 17.17 -14.29
C PHE A 337 -15.36 16.85 -13.12
N VAL A 338 -15.07 15.74 -12.43
CA VAL A 338 -15.93 15.17 -11.40
C VAL A 338 -15.53 15.70 -10.03
N PHE A 339 -16.53 16.06 -9.21
CA PHE A 339 -16.35 16.46 -7.82
C PHE A 339 -17.39 15.78 -6.93
N LEU A 340 -17.04 15.65 -5.65
CA LEU A 340 -17.99 15.36 -4.58
C LEU A 340 -18.22 16.64 -3.79
N ALA A 341 -19.48 17.03 -3.60
CA ALA A 341 -19.82 18.21 -2.81
C ALA A 341 -19.52 17.99 -1.33
N ASN A 342 -19.68 16.75 -0.84
CA ASN A 342 -19.58 16.39 0.57
C ASN A 342 -18.19 15.89 1.01
N SER A 343 -17.15 16.04 0.19
CA SER A 343 -15.76 15.77 0.58
C SER A 343 -14.94 17.06 0.72
N ASN A 344 -13.70 16.92 1.17
CA ASN A 344 -12.72 18.00 1.20
C ASN A 344 -12.08 18.21 -0.18
N SER A 345 -12.90 18.49 -1.20
CA SER A 345 -12.43 18.76 -2.57
C SER A 345 -11.61 20.04 -2.72
N GLY A 346 -11.30 20.75 -1.62
CA GLY A 346 -10.39 21.90 -1.61
C GLY A 346 -10.63 22.97 -2.67
N HIS A 347 -9.53 23.54 -3.18
CA HIS A 347 -9.49 24.69 -4.08
C HIS A 347 -8.92 24.32 -5.44
N ASP A 348 -9.73 23.70 -6.27
CA ASP A 348 -9.31 23.12 -7.55
C ASP A 348 -9.24 24.13 -8.67
N VAL A 349 -8.44 23.78 -9.67
CA VAL A 349 -8.26 24.54 -10.90
C VAL A 349 -8.46 23.62 -12.10
N ILE A 350 -9.43 23.96 -12.94
CA ILE A 350 -9.56 23.39 -14.28
C ILE A 350 -8.83 24.34 -15.23
N THR A 351 -7.83 23.85 -15.96
CA THR A 351 -6.87 24.72 -16.68
C THR A 351 -7.32 25.09 -18.10
N ASP A 352 -8.26 24.35 -18.69
CA ASP A 352 -8.62 24.47 -20.12
C ASP A 352 -10.12 24.29 -20.41
N PHE A 353 -11.00 24.55 -19.44
CA PHE A 353 -12.44 24.33 -19.56
C PHE A 353 -13.06 24.99 -20.80
N GLU A 354 -13.61 24.17 -21.71
CA GLU A 354 -14.30 24.60 -22.93
C GLU A 354 -15.83 24.69 -22.72
N ALA A 355 -16.34 25.93 -22.66
CA ALA A 355 -17.76 26.20 -22.46
C ALA A 355 -18.65 25.55 -23.53
N GLY A 356 -19.58 24.69 -23.09
CA GLY A 356 -20.55 24.02 -23.97
C GLY A 356 -20.05 22.72 -24.59
N VAL A 357 -18.80 22.35 -24.31
CA VAL A 357 -18.20 21.07 -24.64
C VAL A 357 -17.94 20.30 -23.35
N ASP A 358 -17.21 20.88 -22.42
CA ASP A 358 -16.88 20.27 -21.13
C ASP A 358 -17.97 20.45 -20.08
N LYS A 359 -17.91 19.58 -19.07
CA LYS A 359 -18.84 19.55 -17.94
C LYS A 359 -18.14 19.39 -16.61
N VAL A 360 -18.64 20.10 -15.61
CA VAL A 360 -18.38 19.79 -14.19
C VAL A 360 -19.50 18.90 -13.68
N VAL A 361 -19.15 17.77 -13.09
CA VAL A 361 -20.11 16.76 -12.64
C VAL A 361 -20.01 16.62 -11.13
N PHE A 362 -21.10 16.93 -10.41
CA PHE A 362 -21.22 16.58 -8.99
C PHE A 362 -21.85 15.21 -8.84
N ALA A 363 -21.03 14.22 -8.43
CA ALA A 363 -21.45 12.82 -8.43
C ALA A 363 -22.33 12.44 -7.22
N ASP A 364 -22.31 13.23 -6.14
CA ASP A 364 -23.05 12.98 -4.90
C ASP A 364 -24.29 13.88 -4.72
N LEU A 365 -24.67 14.63 -5.75
CA LEU A 365 -25.87 15.47 -5.77
C LEU A 365 -26.90 14.93 -6.77
N VAL A 366 -28.18 15.20 -6.50
CA VAL A 366 -29.29 14.92 -7.44
C VAL A 366 -29.70 16.14 -8.26
N SER A 367 -29.19 17.32 -7.91
CA SER A 367 -29.46 18.58 -8.60
C SER A 367 -28.40 19.64 -8.26
N PRO A 368 -27.93 20.47 -9.23
CA PRO A 368 -26.95 21.52 -8.98
C PRO A 368 -27.40 22.54 -7.92
N GLN A 369 -28.72 22.70 -7.75
CA GLN A 369 -29.30 23.64 -6.78
C GLN A 369 -29.09 23.19 -5.31
N GLN A 370 -28.55 21.99 -5.08
CA GLN A 370 -28.23 21.49 -3.75
C GLN A 370 -26.87 21.94 -3.22
N LEU A 371 -26.03 22.58 -4.05
CA LEU A 371 -24.75 23.13 -3.59
C LEU A 371 -25.00 24.19 -2.51
N GLU A 372 -24.58 23.89 -1.28
CA GLU A 372 -24.79 24.76 -0.15
C GLU A 372 -23.89 26.00 -0.24
N ASN A 373 -24.46 27.17 0.06
CA ASN A 373 -23.75 28.46 0.02
C ASN A 373 -23.00 28.73 -1.30
N ALA A 374 -23.51 28.22 -2.42
CA ALA A 374 -22.89 28.40 -3.72
C ALA A 374 -22.81 29.89 -4.11
N VAL A 375 -21.63 30.34 -4.54
CA VAL A 375 -21.36 31.70 -5.00
C VAL A 375 -20.50 31.64 -6.26
N TRP A 376 -20.88 32.42 -7.27
CA TRP A 376 -20.07 32.63 -8.47
C TRP A 376 -19.35 33.98 -8.41
N ASP A 377 -18.03 33.96 -8.55
CA ASP A 377 -17.20 35.13 -8.78
C ASP A 377 -16.84 35.23 -10.26
N ASP A 378 -17.60 36.02 -11.02
CA ASP A 378 -17.40 36.22 -12.45
C ASP A 378 -16.06 36.87 -12.80
N ALA A 379 -15.45 37.65 -11.89
CA ALA A 379 -14.18 38.32 -12.18
C ALA A 379 -12.99 37.35 -12.18
N ASN A 380 -13.06 36.31 -11.36
CA ASN A 380 -12.02 35.28 -11.22
C ASN A 380 -12.44 33.92 -11.79
N HIS A 381 -13.68 33.81 -12.28
CA HIS A 381 -14.31 32.58 -12.74
C HIS A 381 -14.25 31.45 -11.69
N VAL A 382 -14.60 31.78 -10.44
CA VAL A 382 -14.56 30.84 -9.31
C VAL A 382 -15.96 30.52 -8.83
N LEU A 383 -16.31 29.24 -8.81
CA LEU A 383 -17.48 28.73 -8.09
C LEU A 383 -17.03 28.29 -6.69
N SER A 384 -17.53 28.94 -5.64
CA SER A 384 -17.31 28.54 -4.24
C SER A 384 -18.57 27.91 -3.67
N PHE A 385 -18.43 26.89 -2.83
CA PHE A 385 -19.54 26.21 -2.17
C PHE A 385 -19.10 25.56 -0.86
N THR A 386 -20.07 25.09 -0.07
CA THR A 386 -19.85 24.41 1.20
C THR A 386 -20.19 22.93 1.07
N GLY A 387 -19.28 22.08 1.53
CA GLY A 387 -19.47 20.63 1.66
C GLY A 387 -19.60 20.20 3.11
N VAL A 388 -20.38 19.14 3.38
CA VAL A 388 -20.47 18.54 4.72
C VAL A 388 -20.16 17.06 4.65
N ALA A 389 -19.03 16.65 5.24
CA ALA A 389 -18.62 15.25 5.27
C ALA A 389 -19.50 14.40 6.20
N LYS A 390 -19.37 13.08 6.07
CA LYS A 390 -20.10 12.07 6.86
C LYS A 390 -19.93 12.26 8.38
N ASP A 391 -18.80 12.80 8.83
CA ASP A 391 -18.51 13.07 10.24
C ASP A 391 -19.12 14.41 10.74
N GLY A 392 -19.78 15.16 9.86
CA GLY A 392 -20.38 16.46 10.13
C GLY A 392 -19.41 17.64 10.03
N GLN A 393 -18.15 17.42 9.64
CA GLN A 393 -17.23 18.51 9.35
C GLN A 393 -17.64 19.25 8.07
N THR A 394 -17.46 20.56 8.10
CA THR A 394 -17.85 21.47 7.01
C THR A 394 -16.60 21.99 6.31
N TYR A 395 -16.57 21.87 4.98
CA TYR A 395 -15.46 22.29 4.12
C TYR A 395 -15.89 23.43 3.22
N GLN A 396 -14.97 24.35 2.95
CA GLN A 396 -15.16 25.43 1.98
C GLN A 396 -14.39 25.05 0.73
N ASN A 397 -15.13 24.72 -0.31
CA ASN A 397 -14.58 24.22 -1.56
C ASN A 397 -14.72 25.28 -2.64
N SER A 398 -13.85 25.24 -3.64
CA SER A 398 -13.97 26.11 -4.81
C SER A 398 -13.36 25.50 -6.06
N ILE A 399 -14.01 25.73 -7.20
CA ILE A 399 -13.50 25.34 -8.51
C ILE A 399 -13.21 26.61 -9.31
N THR A 400 -11.97 26.75 -9.76
CA THR A 400 -11.53 27.83 -10.65
C THR A 400 -11.57 27.35 -12.09
N PHE A 401 -12.30 28.07 -12.94
CA PHE A 401 -12.43 27.74 -14.36
C PHE A 401 -11.52 28.63 -15.19
N GLN A 402 -10.43 28.07 -15.72
CA GLN A 402 -9.66 28.74 -16.77
C GLN A 402 -10.25 28.33 -18.13
N GLY A 403 -10.59 29.31 -18.97
CA GLY A 403 -11.24 29.06 -20.28
C GLY A 403 -12.66 29.65 -20.40
N LEU A 404 -13.32 29.96 -19.27
CA LEU A 404 -14.59 30.69 -19.29
C LEU A 404 -14.42 32.18 -19.63
N SER A 405 -15.44 32.72 -20.31
CA SER A 405 -15.56 34.15 -20.59
C SER A 405 -16.36 34.85 -19.49
N ALA A 406 -16.04 36.12 -19.22
CA ALA A 406 -16.78 36.93 -18.26
C ALA A 406 -18.24 37.19 -18.70
N GLY A 407 -19.11 37.41 -17.72
CA GLY A 407 -20.54 37.70 -17.90
C GLY A 407 -21.47 36.55 -17.50
N GLU A 408 -20.92 35.51 -16.88
CA GLU A 408 -21.70 34.40 -16.34
C GLU A 408 -22.30 34.80 -14.96
N THR A 409 -23.45 34.23 -14.67
CA THR A 409 -24.11 34.31 -13.36
C THR A 409 -24.05 32.95 -12.69
N LEU A 410 -24.22 32.88 -11.37
CA LEU A 410 -24.32 31.58 -10.69
C LEU A 410 -25.40 30.68 -11.34
N GLU A 411 -26.56 31.25 -11.70
CA GLU A 411 -27.64 30.48 -12.33
C GLU A 411 -27.23 29.90 -13.69
N SER A 412 -26.53 30.69 -14.52
CA SER A 412 -26.08 30.22 -15.83
C SER A 412 -24.93 29.22 -15.72
N VAL A 413 -24.00 29.37 -14.76
CA VAL A 413 -22.97 28.36 -14.48
C VAL A 413 -23.60 27.03 -14.06
N LEU A 414 -24.50 27.06 -13.07
CA LEU A 414 -25.20 25.87 -12.59
C LEU A 414 -26.07 25.21 -13.67
N GLN A 415 -26.59 25.99 -14.62
CA GLN A 415 -27.47 25.48 -15.68
C GLN A 415 -26.70 24.94 -16.90
N ASN A 416 -25.61 25.61 -17.29
CA ASN A 416 -24.96 25.35 -18.57
C ASN A 416 -23.73 24.44 -18.43
N HIS A 417 -23.02 24.53 -17.30
CA HIS A 417 -21.71 23.91 -17.12
C HIS A 417 -21.72 22.76 -16.12
N ILE A 418 -22.73 22.70 -15.24
CA ILE A 418 -22.79 21.72 -14.16
C ILE A 418 -23.86 20.67 -14.42
N GLU A 419 -23.47 19.42 -14.17
CA GLU A 419 -24.32 18.24 -14.21
C GLU A 419 -24.24 17.47 -12.89
N THR A 420 -25.20 16.57 -12.68
CA THR A 420 -25.31 15.76 -11.45
C THR A 420 -25.73 14.34 -11.81
N LEU A 421 -25.21 13.35 -11.09
CA LEU A 421 -25.47 11.93 -11.39
C LEU A 421 -26.64 11.33 -10.62
N GLY A 422 -26.95 11.85 -9.41
CA GLY A 422 -28.15 11.52 -8.64
C GLY A 422 -28.15 10.21 -7.88
#